data_AF-A0A7S2I534-F1
#
_entry.id   AF-A0A7S2I534-F1
#
_cell.length_a   1.000
_cell.length_b   1.000
_cell.length_c   1.000
_cell.angle_alpha   90.00
_cell.angle_beta   90.00
_cell.angle_gamma   90.00
#
_symmetry.space_group_name_H-M   'P 1'
#
loop_
_entity.id
_entity.type
_entity.pdbx_description
1 polymer ?
#
loop_
_entity_poly.entity_id
_entity_poly.type
_entity_poly.pdbx_seq_one_letter_code
_entity_poly.pdbx_strand_id
1 'polypeptide(L)'
;HGFKDFGEIDWASLIPADERASTLVVIDDHQSISRRLQEILKNGFLHVWADDNDKHLTGDYSFNLLCTPLAKGATNVVHHDHFAWSRTVISAEEHQANLDYLLRHLETYFEFPPIVDGCGRVPNPLLANESELFDLGLPSVEEDEYLYWTKRPPYVKLRP
;
A
#
# COMPACT_ATOMS: atom_id res chain seq x y z
N HIS A 1 -21.39 6.22 -6.73
CA HIS A 1 -20.92 7.63 -6.85
C HIS A 1 -20.92 8.25 -5.47
N GLY A 2 -19.78 8.82 -5.05
CA GLY A 2 -19.59 9.39 -3.71
C GLY A 2 -18.38 8.84 -2.95
N PHE A 3 -17.36 8.30 -3.64
CA PHE A 3 -16.07 8.04 -3.00
C PHE A 3 -15.54 9.34 -2.41
N LYS A 4 -15.07 9.28 -1.17
CA LYS A 4 -14.34 10.36 -0.50
C LYS A 4 -12.94 9.87 -0.24
N ASP A 5 -11.97 10.65 -0.68
CA ASP A 5 -10.57 10.36 -0.41
C ASP A 5 -10.29 10.43 1.11
N PHE A 6 -9.27 9.71 1.58
CA PHE A 6 -8.94 9.69 3.02
C PHE A 6 -8.77 11.11 3.58
N GLY A 7 -8.11 12.01 2.84
CA GLY A 7 -7.89 13.40 3.25
C GLY A 7 -9.12 14.29 3.26
N GLU A 8 -10.24 13.86 2.65
CA GLU A 8 -11.50 14.61 2.58
C GLU A 8 -12.49 14.23 3.71
N ILE A 9 -12.17 13.18 4.46
CA ILE A 9 -13.03 12.67 5.53
C ILE A 9 -12.79 13.49 6.80
N ASP A 10 -13.88 13.91 7.44
CA ASP A 10 -13.85 14.49 8.78
C ASP A 10 -13.64 13.40 9.83
N TRP A 11 -12.40 12.97 10.01
CA TRP A 11 -12.05 11.94 10.99
C TRP A 11 -12.38 12.34 12.42
N ALA A 12 -12.53 13.64 12.74
CA ALA A 12 -12.91 14.12 14.07
C ALA A 12 -14.35 13.82 14.44
N SER A 13 -15.26 13.75 13.49
CA SER A 13 -16.64 13.32 13.75
C SER A 13 -16.82 11.80 13.76
N LEU A 14 -15.87 11.04 13.23
CA LEU A 14 -15.98 9.59 13.08
C LEU A 14 -15.17 8.79 14.12
N ILE A 15 -13.94 9.22 14.41
CA ILE A 15 -13.01 8.49 15.29
C ILE A 15 -12.37 9.47 16.30
N PRO A 16 -12.62 9.31 17.61
CA PRO A 16 -12.02 10.11 18.67
C PRO A 16 -10.49 10.11 18.59
N ALA A 17 -9.86 11.24 18.93
CA ALA A 17 -8.41 11.42 18.75
C ALA A 17 -7.56 10.41 19.55
N ASP A 18 -8.04 9.99 20.72
CA ASP A 18 -7.40 9.01 21.59
C ASP A 18 -7.50 7.56 21.08
N GLU A 19 -8.42 7.28 20.15
CA GLU A 19 -8.54 5.95 19.52
C GLU A 19 -7.67 5.80 18.27
N ARG A 20 -7.41 6.89 17.54
CA ARG A 20 -6.78 6.84 16.19
C ARG A 20 -5.41 6.18 16.16
N ALA A 21 -4.60 6.40 17.20
CA ALA A 21 -3.28 5.79 17.30
C ALA A 21 -3.33 4.25 17.40
N SER A 22 -4.48 3.68 17.79
CA SER A 22 -4.73 2.23 17.85
C SER A 22 -5.59 1.69 16.72
N THR A 23 -6.09 2.57 15.84
CA THR A 23 -6.94 2.19 14.70
C THR A 23 -6.08 1.76 13.51
N LEU A 24 -6.42 0.60 12.93
CA LEU A 24 -5.86 0.14 11.66
C LEU A 24 -6.56 0.83 10.48
N VAL A 25 -5.78 1.53 9.65
CA VAL A 25 -6.24 2.10 8.38
C VAL A 25 -5.87 1.15 7.26
N VAL A 26 -6.85 0.74 6.45
CA VAL A 26 -6.64 -0.07 5.25
C VAL A 26 -6.74 0.84 4.03
N ILE A 27 -5.72 0.85 3.18
CA ILE A 27 -5.66 1.66 1.96
C ILE A 27 -5.48 0.79 0.73
N ASP A 28 -6.07 1.20 -0.38
CA ASP A 28 -5.96 0.59 -1.71
C ASP A 28 -4.60 0.89 -2.35
N ASP A 29 -4.02 -0.05 -3.12
CA ASP A 29 -2.75 0.11 -3.84
C ASP A 29 -2.79 1.24 -4.88
N HIS A 30 -3.94 1.55 -5.46
CA HIS A 30 -4.06 2.55 -6.52
C HIS A 30 -4.13 4.00 -5.98
N GLN A 31 -3.81 4.19 -4.70
CA GLN A 31 -3.65 5.48 -4.05
C GLN A 31 -2.17 5.79 -3.84
N SER A 32 -1.80 7.07 -3.86
CA SER A 32 -0.40 7.43 -3.58
C SER A 32 -0.04 7.16 -2.12
N ILE A 33 0.80 6.16 -1.85
CA ILE A 33 1.23 5.82 -0.49
C ILE A 33 1.88 7.03 0.19
N SER A 34 2.73 7.76 -0.52
CA SER A 34 3.40 8.94 0.05
C SER A 34 2.43 10.03 0.50
N ARG A 35 1.33 10.24 -0.24
CA ARG A 35 0.30 11.20 0.13
C ARG A 35 -0.60 10.65 1.26
N ARG A 36 -1.06 9.40 1.12
CA ARG A 36 -1.94 8.77 2.12
C ARG A 36 -1.28 8.71 3.49
N LEU A 37 0.00 8.34 3.58
CA LEU A 37 0.71 8.29 4.87
C LEU A 37 0.82 9.68 5.53
N GLN A 38 1.05 10.74 4.77
CA GLN A 38 1.06 12.10 5.30
C GLN A 38 -0.30 12.48 5.91
N GLU A 39 -1.39 12.17 5.21
CA GLU A 39 -2.74 12.46 5.67
C GLU A 39 -3.16 11.60 6.87
N ILE A 40 -2.80 10.31 6.86
CA ILE A 40 -3.00 9.35 7.96
C ILE A 40 -2.30 9.87 9.22
N LEU A 41 -1.01 10.20 9.11
CA LEU A 41 -0.21 10.66 10.24
C LEU A 41 -0.70 12.01 10.76
N LYS A 42 -1.04 12.95 9.86
CA LYS A 42 -1.63 14.25 10.21
C LYS A 42 -2.91 14.10 11.03
N ASN A 43 -3.67 13.04 10.79
CA ASN A 43 -4.90 12.75 11.55
C ASN A 43 -4.66 11.93 12.81
N GLY A 44 -3.43 11.51 13.12
CA GLY A 44 -3.08 10.78 14.35
C GLY A 44 -3.20 9.26 14.25
N PHE A 45 -3.39 8.72 13.05
CA PHE A 45 -3.40 7.28 12.82
C PHE A 45 -1.98 6.76 12.66
N LEU A 46 -1.67 5.61 13.27
CA LEU A 46 -0.33 5.04 13.26
C LEU A 46 -0.24 3.65 12.63
N HIS A 47 -1.35 2.93 12.48
CA HIS A 47 -1.36 1.56 11.95
C HIS A 47 -1.95 1.57 10.55
N VAL A 48 -1.19 1.10 9.56
CA VAL A 48 -1.59 1.10 8.16
C VAL A 48 -1.42 -0.30 7.56
N TRP A 49 -2.39 -0.71 6.77
CA TRP A 49 -2.31 -1.83 5.85
C TRP A 49 -2.50 -1.27 4.44
N ALA A 50 -1.54 -1.49 3.54
CA ALA A 50 -1.77 -1.23 2.12
C ALA A 50 -2.13 -2.55 1.42
N ASP A 51 -3.22 -2.52 0.67
CA ASP A 51 -3.60 -3.59 -0.23
C ASP A 51 -2.59 -3.58 -1.38
N ASP A 52 -1.99 -4.74 -1.67
CA ASP A 52 -0.85 -4.93 -2.59
C ASP A 52 0.40 -4.04 -2.35
N ASN A 53 1.49 -4.41 -3.02
CA ASN A 53 2.75 -3.70 -3.03
C ASN A 53 3.52 -4.06 -4.31
N ASP A 54 2.93 -3.73 -5.45
CA ASP A 54 3.54 -4.05 -6.72
C ASP A 54 4.81 -3.22 -6.96
N LYS A 55 5.78 -3.86 -7.61
CA LYS A 55 7.04 -3.27 -8.09
C LYS A 55 6.91 -2.71 -9.50
N HIS A 56 5.76 -2.90 -10.17
CA HIS A 56 5.57 -2.46 -11.53
C HIS A 56 5.53 -0.92 -11.59
N LEU A 57 6.61 -0.34 -12.13
CA LEU A 57 6.85 1.10 -12.33
C LEU A 57 5.80 1.83 -13.22
N THR A 58 4.69 1.18 -13.55
CA THR A 58 3.72 1.63 -14.56
C THR A 58 2.37 2.06 -13.99
N GLY A 59 2.03 1.66 -12.76
CA GLY A 59 0.74 1.91 -12.15
C GLY A 59 0.87 2.77 -10.91
N ASP A 60 1.31 2.18 -9.81
CA ASP A 60 0.98 2.76 -8.50
C ASP A 60 2.18 3.36 -7.78
N TYR A 61 1.93 4.41 -6.99
CA TYR A 61 2.95 5.01 -6.14
C TYR A 61 3.07 4.24 -4.81
N SER A 62 3.38 2.94 -4.93
CA SER A 62 3.47 1.93 -3.86
C SER A 62 4.72 2.11 -2.99
N PHE A 63 4.79 1.38 -1.87
CA PHE A 63 6.03 1.31 -1.07
C PHE A 63 7.20 0.75 -1.86
N ASN A 64 6.97 -0.29 -2.67
CA ASN A 64 7.99 -0.89 -3.51
C ASN A 64 8.49 0.09 -4.57
N LEU A 65 7.63 0.88 -5.21
CA LEU A 65 8.10 1.95 -6.10
C LEU A 65 8.92 2.98 -5.33
N LEU A 66 8.43 3.42 -4.16
CA LEU A 66 9.08 4.45 -3.36
C LEU A 66 10.47 4.04 -2.85
N CYS A 67 10.66 2.76 -2.53
CA CYS A 67 11.91 2.21 -2.03
C CYS A 67 12.83 1.65 -3.13
N THR A 68 12.36 1.55 -4.38
CA THR A 68 13.17 1.04 -5.50
C THR A 68 14.12 2.12 -5.99
N PRO A 69 15.43 1.87 -6.09
CA PRO A 69 16.36 2.81 -6.67
C PRO A 69 15.97 3.19 -8.10
N LEU A 70 15.95 4.50 -8.37
CA LEU A 70 15.68 4.98 -9.73
C LEU A 70 16.75 4.49 -10.71
N ALA A 71 16.33 4.24 -11.95
CA ALA A 71 17.24 3.88 -13.02
C ALA A 71 18.33 4.94 -13.18
N LYS A 72 19.55 4.52 -13.53
CA LYS A 72 20.69 5.44 -13.69
C LYS A 72 20.36 6.53 -14.70
N GLY A 73 20.40 7.79 -14.27
CA GLY A 73 20.10 8.95 -15.10
C GLY A 73 18.61 9.32 -15.20
N ALA A 74 17.73 8.61 -14.49
CA ALA A 74 16.34 9.02 -14.35
C ALA A 74 16.27 10.36 -13.61
N THR A 75 15.56 11.32 -14.21
CA THR A 75 15.34 12.65 -13.64
C THR A 75 13.94 12.83 -13.09
N ASN A 76 13.02 11.92 -13.42
CA ASN A 76 11.61 12.01 -13.06
C ASN A 76 11.01 10.63 -12.81
N VAL A 77 9.91 10.61 -12.07
CA VAL A 77 9.11 9.43 -11.75
C VAL A 77 7.65 9.72 -12.07
N VAL A 78 6.95 8.73 -12.61
CA VAL A 78 5.51 8.81 -12.81
C VAL A 78 4.81 8.60 -11.46
N HIS A 79 3.97 9.55 -11.06
CA HIS A 79 3.25 9.52 -9.79
C HIS A 79 1.75 9.41 -10.07
N HIS A 80 1.14 8.31 -9.63
CA HIS A 80 -0.31 8.08 -9.76
C HIS A 80 -0.98 8.25 -8.40
N ASP A 81 -2.21 8.74 -8.43
CA ASP A 81 -3.07 8.89 -7.29
C ASP A 81 -4.55 8.85 -7.74
N HIS A 82 -5.48 8.73 -6.81
CA HIS A 82 -6.92 8.64 -7.09
C HIS A 82 -7.28 7.57 -8.12
N PHE A 83 -6.81 6.32 -7.93
CA PHE A 83 -7.14 5.20 -8.82
C PHE A 83 -6.70 5.44 -10.27
N ALA A 84 -5.45 5.91 -10.43
CA ALA A 84 -4.85 6.31 -11.70
C ALA A 84 -5.57 7.47 -12.45
N TRP A 85 -6.59 8.11 -11.85
CA TRP A 85 -7.24 9.28 -12.46
C TRP A 85 -6.38 10.55 -12.34
N SER A 86 -5.46 10.59 -11.38
CA SER A 86 -4.43 11.61 -11.30
C SER A 86 -3.09 11.00 -11.66
N ARG A 87 -2.52 11.41 -12.80
CA ARG A 87 -1.20 10.96 -13.26
C ARG A 87 -0.32 12.16 -13.52
N THR A 88 0.68 12.33 -12.66
CA THR A 88 1.66 13.41 -12.75
C THR A 88 3.07 12.84 -12.95
N VAL A 89 4.01 13.74 -13.23
CA VAL A 89 5.43 13.41 -13.30
C VAL A 89 6.12 14.28 -12.26
N ILE A 90 6.72 13.63 -11.26
CA ILE A 90 7.47 14.28 -10.20
C ILE A 90 8.96 14.19 -10.49
N SER A 91 9.74 15.13 -9.97
CA SER A 91 11.19 15.08 -10.10
C SER A 91 11.79 13.95 -9.27
N ALA A 92 13.01 13.51 -9.62
CA ALA A 92 13.77 12.58 -8.79
C ALA A 92 14.04 13.13 -7.37
N GLU A 93 14.17 14.46 -7.23
CA GLU A 93 14.35 15.13 -5.94
C GLU A 93 13.07 15.09 -5.09
N GLU A 94 11.91 15.30 -5.71
CA GLU A 94 10.60 15.16 -5.05
C GLU A 94 10.33 13.70 -4.63
N HIS A 95 10.66 12.73 -5.48
CA HIS A 95 10.60 11.32 -5.12
C HIS A 95 11.52 10.97 -3.94
N GLN A 96 12.74 11.51 -3.92
CA GLN A 96 13.65 11.34 -2.79
C GLN A 96 13.09 11.99 -1.51
N ALA A 97 12.48 13.17 -1.60
CA ALA A 97 11.84 13.81 -0.45
C ALA A 97 10.68 12.98 0.11
N ASN A 98 9.89 12.33 -0.76
CA ASN A 98 8.84 11.40 -0.34
C ASN A 98 9.41 10.17 0.37
N LEU A 99 10.51 9.61 -0.13
CA LEU A 99 11.22 8.49 0.52
C LEU A 99 11.79 8.91 1.88
N ASP A 100 12.42 10.08 1.95
CA ASP A 100 12.97 10.62 3.20
C ASP A 100 11.87 10.86 4.24
N TYR A 101 10.71 11.36 3.80
CA TYR A 101 9.53 11.52 4.66
C TYR A 101 9.07 10.17 5.20
N LEU A 102 8.92 9.15 4.34
CA LEU A 102 8.56 7.80 4.76
C LEU A 102 9.53 7.28 5.81
N LEU A 103 10.84 7.25 5.51
CA LEU A 103 11.86 6.68 6.39
C LEU A 103 11.93 7.41 7.74
N ARG A 104 11.66 8.72 7.76
CA ARG A 104 11.60 9.50 9.00
C ARG A 104 10.45 9.06 9.90
N HIS A 105 9.29 8.73 9.34
CA HIS A 105 8.09 8.40 10.11
C HIS A 105 7.80 6.90 10.19
N LEU A 106 8.68 6.05 9.65
CA LEU A 106 8.52 4.60 9.71
C LEU A 106 9.05 4.05 11.04
N GLU A 107 8.20 3.35 11.80
CA GLU A 107 8.59 2.57 12.99
C GLU A 107 8.74 1.10 12.64
N THR A 108 7.70 0.51 12.04
CA THR A 108 7.65 -0.91 11.65
C THR A 108 7.22 -1.02 10.20
N TYR A 109 7.88 -1.92 9.47
CA TYR A 109 7.51 -2.31 8.12
C TYR A 109 7.59 -3.82 8.01
N PHE A 110 6.50 -4.45 7.57
CA PHE A 110 6.45 -5.89 7.38
C PHE A 110 5.57 -6.23 6.17
N GLU A 111 6.15 -6.88 5.17
CA GLU A 111 5.43 -7.42 4.02
C GLU A 111 4.96 -8.84 4.31
N PHE A 112 3.66 -9.10 4.16
CA PHE A 112 3.13 -10.45 4.24
C PHE A 112 3.38 -11.20 2.94
N PRO A 113 3.76 -12.50 2.94
CA PRO A 113 3.77 -13.27 1.71
C PRO A 113 2.36 -13.34 1.11
N PRO A 114 2.20 -13.46 -0.23
CA PRO A 114 0.89 -13.76 -0.80
C PRO A 114 0.39 -15.10 -0.25
N ILE A 115 -0.93 -15.26 -0.10
CA ILE A 115 -1.52 -16.50 0.44
C ILE A 115 -1.17 -17.67 -0.49
N VAL A 116 -1.47 -17.52 -1.76
CA VAL A 116 -1.12 -18.45 -2.83
C VAL A 116 -0.58 -17.65 -4.01
N ASP A 117 0.28 -18.25 -4.81
CA ASP A 117 0.77 -17.64 -6.05
C ASP A 117 0.20 -18.38 -7.25
N GLY A 118 -1.04 -18.05 -7.64
CA GLY A 118 -1.69 -18.61 -8.82
C GLY A 118 -0.99 -18.26 -10.15
N CYS A 119 0.00 -17.35 -10.13
CA CYS A 119 0.76 -16.95 -11.31
C CYS A 119 2.16 -17.61 -11.42
N GLY A 120 2.67 -18.22 -10.34
CA GLY A 120 4.02 -18.78 -10.26
C GLY A 120 5.15 -17.75 -10.38
N ARG A 121 4.90 -16.48 -10.02
CA ARG A 121 5.83 -15.35 -10.18
C ARG A 121 6.32 -14.74 -8.87
N VAL A 122 5.77 -15.15 -7.74
CA VAL A 122 6.07 -14.58 -6.42
C VAL A 122 6.85 -15.62 -5.60
N PRO A 123 8.04 -15.28 -5.09
CA PRO A 123 8.77 -16.18 -4.22
C PRO A 123 8.03 -16.35 -2.88
N ASN A 124 8.03 -17.57 -2.36
CA ASN A 124 7.57 -17.92 -1.00
C ASN A 124 6.11 -17.50 -0.69
N PRO A 125 5.11 -18.01 -1.42
CA PRO A 125 3.72 -17.91 -0.95
C PRO A 125 3.57 -18.58 0.42
N LEU A 126 2.57 -18.15 1.19
CA LEU A 126 2.26 -18.71 2.51
C LEU A 126 1.87 -20.19 2.39
N LEU A 127 1.09 -20.53 1.37
CA LEU A 127 0.66 -21.89 1.05
C LEU A 127 1.49 -22.43 -0.12
N ALA A 128 1.89 -23.70 -0.03
CA ALA A 128 2.71 -24.31 -1.07
C ALA A 128 1.88 -24.71 -2.30
N ASN A 129 0.58 -24.95 -2.14
CA ASN A 129 -0.34 -25.28 -3.23
C ASN A 129 -1.79 -24.88 -2.92
N GLU A 130 -2.62 -24.79 -3.96
CA GLU A 130 -4.02 -24.37 -3.87
C GLU A 130 -4.90 -25.33 -3.05
N SER A 131 -4.53 -26.61 -2.92
CA SER A 131 -5.35 -27.56 -2.15
C SER A 131 -5.38 -27.23 -0.65
N GLU A 132 -4.35 -26.54 -0.15
CA GLU A 132 -4.29 -26.04 1.24
C GLU A 132 -5.30 -24.93 1.52
N LEU A 133 -5.84 -24.26 0.49
CA LEU A 133 -6.91 -23.26 0.67
C LEU A 133 -8.16 -23.90 1.27
N PHE A 134 -8.53 -25.08 0.77
CA PHE A 134 -9.71 -25.82 1.24
C PHE A 134 -9.55 -26.23 2.71
N ASP A 135 -8.35 -26.67 3.10
CA ASP A 135 -8.03 -27.05 4.49
C ASP A 135 -8.16 -25.86 5.47
N LEU A 136 -8.00 -24.63 4.96
CA LEU A 136 -8.17 -23.39 5.73
C LEU A 136 -9.59 -22.80 5.62
N GLY A 137 -10.50 -23.46 4.91
CA GLY A 137 -11.87 -22.96 4.66
C GLY A 137 -11.92 -21.76 3.72
N LEU A 138 -10.88 -21.56 2.92
CA LEU A 138 -10.80 -20.51 1.90
C LEU A 138 -11.34 -21.01 0.55
N PRO A 139 -11.94 -20.14 -0.28
CA PRO A 139 -12.41 -20.53 -1.62
C PRO A 139 -11.24 -20.99 -2.50
N SER A 140 -11.53 -21.86 -3.47
CA SER A 140 -10.53 -22.19 -4.49
C SER A 140 -10.14 -20.95 -5.30
N VAL A 141 -9.00 -21.00 -6.00
CA VAL A 141 -8.56 -19.88 -6.86
C VAL A 141 -9.61 -19.53 -7.91
N GLU A 142 -10.33 -20.51 -8.46
CA GLU A 142 -11.37 -20.29 -9.47
C GLU A 142 -12.64 -19.62 -8.89
N GLU A 143 -12.88 -19.79 -7.59
CA GLU A 143 -14.05 -19.24 -6.88
C GLU A 143 -13.78 -17.85 -6.26
N ASP A 144 -12.51 -17.51 -6.04
CA ASP A 144 -12.12 -16.19 -5.55
C ASP A 144 -12.24 -15.13 -6.66
N GLU A 145 -12.97 -14.05 -6.39
CA GLU A 145 -13.24 -12.99 -7.38
C GLU A 145 -11.94 -12.32 -7.88
N TYR A 146 -10.92 -12.27 -7.03
CA TYR A 146 -9.66 -11.58 -7.30
C TYR A 146 -8.48 -12.54 -7.45
N LEU A 147 -8.74 -13.85 -7.53
CA LEU A 147 -7.76 -14.91 -7.76
C LEU A 147 -6.55 -14.86 -6.79
N TYR A 148 -6.75 -14.37 -5.56
CA TYR A 148 -5.70 -14.09 -4.57
C TYR A 148 -4.56 -13.21 -5.11
N TRP A 149 -4.87 -12.21 -5.93
CA TRP A 149 -3.87 -11.37 -6.59
C TRP A 149 -3.19 -10.33 -5.71
N THR A 150 -3.61 -10.15 -4.45
CA THR A 150 -2.92 -9.27 -3.50
C THR A 150 -1.49 -9.74 -3.26
N LYS A 151 -0.50 -8.99 -3.77
CA LYS A 151 0.91 -9.35 -3.64
C LYS A 151 1.61 -8.50 -2.60
N ARG A 152 2.14 -9.18 -1.58
CA ARG A 152 3.03 -8.57 -0.59
C ARG A 152 2.45 -7.35 0.15
N PRO A 153 1.18 -7.41 0.60
CA PRO A 153 0.58 -6.27 1.28
C PRO A 153 1.39 -5.95 2.55
N PRO A 154 1.80 -4.69 2.76
CA PRO A 154 2.60 -4.33 3.90
C PRO A 154 1.73 -3.85 5.05
N TYR A 155 2.03 -4.35 6.24
CA TYR A 155 1.71 -3.65 7.47
C TYR A 155 2.80 -2.61 7.76
N VAL A 156 2.35 -1.41 8.10
CA VAL A 156 3.20 -0.28 8.46
C VAL A 156 2.74 0.32 9.78
N LYS A 157 3.68 0.45 10.72
CA LYS A 157 3.50 1.28 11.91
C LYS A 157 4.27 2.58 11.72
N LEU A 158 3.57 3.70 11.84
CA LEU A 158 4.16 5.03 11.80
C LEU A 158 4.57 5.48 13.21
N ARG A 159 5.63 6.28 13.27
CA ARG A 159 5.98 7.10 14.43
C ARG A 159 5.61 8.56 14.14
N PRO A 160 4.99 9.26 15.10
CA PRO A 160 4.64 10.68 14.98
C PRO A 160 5.87 11.59 14.95
#